data_AF-A0AAV0LLJ9-F1
#
_entry.id   AF-A0AAV0LLJ9-F1
#
_cell.length_a   1.000
_cell.length_b   1.000
_cell.length_c   1.000
_cell.angle_alpha   90.00
_cell.angle_beta   90.00
_cell.angle_gamma   90.00
#
_symmetry.space_group_name_H-M   'P 1'
#
loop_
_entity.id
_entity.type
_entity.pdbx_description
1 polymer ?
#
loop_
_entity_poly.entity_id
_entity_poly.type
_entity_poly.pdbx_seq_one_letter_code
_entity_poly.pdbx_strand_id
1 'polypeptide(L)' 'MAEWSKAPDSSSGLRERAWVQIPLLTNFIIFFHYVFVL' A
#
# COMPACT_ATOMS: atom_id res chain seq x y z
N MET A 1 12.46 -11.90 30.67
CA MET A 1 11.55 -11.04 29.88
C MET A 1 11.76 -11.35 28.41
N ALA A 2 11.05 -12.35 27.89
CA ALA A 2 11.15 -12.81 26.50
C ALA A 2 9.77 -12.82 25.79
N GLU A 3 8.80 -12.08 26.33
CA GLU A 3 7.42 -12.03 25.80
C GLU A 3 7.12 -10.75 25.01
N TRP A 4 8.06 -9.80 24.90
CA TRP A 4 7.81 -8.51 24.25
C TRP A 4 8.43 -8.37 22.84
N SER A 5 9.09 -9.41 22.32
CA SER A 5 9.67 -9.40 20.96
C SER A 5 8.85 -10.15 19.92
N LYS A 6 7.54 -10.24 20.11
CA LYS A 6 6.62 -10.57 19.02
C LYS A 6 5.53 -9.51 18.93
N ALA A 7 5.88 -8.36 18.33
CA ALA A 7 4.87 -7.66 17.56
C ALA A 7 4.39 -8.69 16.52
N PRO A 8 3.09 -9.01 16.46
CA PRO A 8 2.62 -10.05 15.55
C PRO A 8 3.12 -9.70 14.16
N ASP A 9 3.87 -10.63 13.59
CA ASP A 9 4.37 -10.71 12.22
C ASP A 9 3.27 -10.48 11.15
N SER A 10 2.02 -10.36 11.61
CA SER A 10 0.77 -10.01 10.94
C SER A 10 0.78 -8.72 10.07
N SER A 11 1.75 -7.82 10.19
CA SER A 11 1.84 -6.63 9.31
C SER A 11 2.55 -6.88 7.97
N SER A 12 3.25 -7.99 7.76
CA SER A 12 4.03 -8.21 6.52
C SER A 12 3.14 -8.19 5.29
N GLY A 13 2.03 -8.94 5.31
CA GLY A 13 1.08 -8.98 4.19
C GLY A 13 0.36 -7.64 3.94
N LEU A 14 0.19 -6.82 4.98
CA LEU A 14 -0.36 -5.46 4.84
C LEU A 14 0.64 -4.53 4.14
N ARG A 15 1.92 -4.63 4.47
CA ARG A 15 2.97 -3.85 3.82
C ARG A 15 3.15 -4.29 2.37
N GLU A 16 3.21 -5.59 2.11
CA GLU A 16 3.32 -6.15 0.74
C GLU A 16 2.16 -5.69 -0.16
N ARG A 17 0.92 -5.69 0.35
CA ARG A 17 -0.23 -5.16 -0.40
C ARG A 17 -0.18 -3.64 -0.58
N ALA A 18 0.27 -2.89 0.44
CA ALA A 18 0.40 -1.45 0.33
C ALA A 18 1.39 -1.05 -0.79
N TRP A 19 2.51 -1.75 -0.93
CA TRP A 19 3.49 -1.51 -1.99
C TRP A 19 2.93 -1.74 -3.41
N VAL A 20 1.94 -2.60 -3.57
CA VAL A 20 1.25 -2.82 -4.86
C VAL A 20 0.10 -1.83 -5.06
N GLN A 21 -0.61 -1.49 -3.98
CA GLN A 21 -1.77 -0.61 -4.04
C GLN A 21 -1.39 0.87 -4.27
N ILE A 22 -0.27 1.33 -3.72
CA ILE A 22 0.18 2.73 -3.85
C ILE A 22 0.51 3.10 -5.32
N PRO A 23 1.31 2.30 -6.07
CA PRO A 23 1.55 2.55 -7.49
C PRO A 23 0.28 2.45 -8.34
N LEU A 24 -0.62 1.50 -8.04
CA LEU A 24 -1.87 1.33 -8.76
C LEU A 24 -2.79 2.55 -8.61
N LEU A 25 -2.93 3.06 -7.37
CA LEU A 25 -3.72 4.25 -7.08
C LEU A 25 -3.16 5.49 -7.77
N THR A 26 -1.83 5.62 -7.78
CA THR A 26 -1.14 6.73 -8.47
C THR A 26 -1.42 6.71 -9.97
N ASN A 27 -1.33 5.55 -10.62
CA ASN A 27 -1.64 5.40 -12.04
C ASN A 27 -3.12 5.70 -12.34
N PHE A 28 -4.04 5.24 -11.49
CA PHE A 28 -5.46 5.51 -11.67
C PHE A 28 -5.78 7.01 -11.60
N ILE A 29 -5.21 7.73 -10.63
CA ILE A 29 -5.41 9.18 -10.49
C ILE A 29 -4.84 9.94 -11.69
N ILE A 30 -3.64 9.60 -12.15
CA ILE A 30 -3.01 10.24 -13.31
C ILE A 30 -3.84 10.00 -14.58
N PHE A 31 -4.26 8.76 -14.82
CA PHE A 31 -5.09 8.40 -15.95
C PHE A 31 -6.43 9.17 -15.92
N PHE A 32 -7.11 9.16 -14.77
CA PHE A 32 -8.36 9.89 -14.60
C PHE A 32 -8.18 11.39 -14.85
N HIS A 33 -7.13 11.99 -14.29
CA HIS A 33 -6.83 13.40 -14.52
C HIS A 33 -6.62 13.70 -16.01
N TYR A 34 -5.86 12.86 -16.72
CA TYR A 34 -5.61 13.05 -18.14
C TYR A 34 -6.87 12.93 -19.00
N VAL A 35 -7.77 11.99 -18.68
CA VAL A 35 -9.01 11.75 -19.44
C VAL A 35 -10.08 12.80 -19.19
N PHE A 36 -10.16 13.34 -17.98
CA PHE A 36 -11.26 14.22 -17.58
C PHE A 36 -10.89 15.72 -17.55
N VAL A 37 -9.61 16.06 -17.44
CA VAL A 37 -9.16 17.46 -17.27
C VAL A 37 -8.45 17.99 -18.52
N LEU A 38 -7.76 17.14 -19.27
CA LEU A 38 -7.03 17.53 -20.49
C LEU A 38 -7.91 17.38 -21.73
#